data_AF-A0A965X4V5-F1
#
_entry.id   AF-A0A965X4V5-F1
#
_cell.length_a   1.000
_cell.length_b   1.000
_cell.length_c   1.000
_cell.angle_alpha   90.00
_cell.angle_beta   90.00
_cell.angle_gamma   90.00
#
_symmetry.space_group_name_H-M   'P 1'
#
loop_
_entity.id
_entity.type
_entity.pdbx_description
1 polymer ?
#
loop_
_entity_poly.entity_id
_entity_poly.type
_entity_poly.pdbx_seq_one_letter_code
_entity_poly.pdbx_strand_id
1 'polypeptide(L)'
;MKKALALFTFLLALTMMPIAARAESSDVTETSSDTVSLVLTLPENLAPYAYRLTDAYVISRVSFKQKDNLVIQPQTSAQTVVLNWYDAPASYTVSQLDAAGQSIAEETITDGQLGRQIRLDATCERLSVRFNENGSLGGVVAYADAAAAPPAFTPAPTQCDLLVISAEPGMEFDQFGAVLPMYAKEKGISTAVLYVSDYGKRARAYEALAGLSSAGYTEYPEMVLNV
;
A
#
# COMPACT_ATOMS: atom_id res chain seq x y z
N MET A 1 -35.17 -0.74 -45.86
CA MET A 1 -34.81 -2.04 -45.23
C MET A 1 -33.31 -2.27 -45.10
N LYS A 2 -32.46 -1.96 -46.10
CA LYS A 2 -31.01 -2.19 -46.04
C LYS A 2 -30.25 -1.42 -44.93
N LYS A 3 -30.67 -0.20 -44.59
CA LYS A 3 -30.04 0.61 -43.52
C LYS A 3 -30.38 0.14 -42.10
N ALA A 4 -31.55 -0.46 -41.90
CA ALA A 4 -31.96 -1.01 -40.60
C ALA A 4 -31.24 -2.32 -40.27
N LEU A 5 -30.95 -3.14 -41.31
CA LEU A 5 -30.22 -4.39 -41.14
C LEU A 5 -28.75 -4.16 -40.74
N ALA A 6 -28.12 -3.11 -41.27
CA ALA A 6 -26.74 -2.73 -40.94
C ALA A 6 -26.59 -2.20 -39.50
N LEU A 7 -27.58 -1.45 -39.00
CA LEU A 7 -27.57 -0.94 -37.62
C LEU A 7 -27.76 -2.07 -36.60
N PHE A 8 -28.59 -3.07 -36.93
CA PHE A 8 -28.83 -4.23 -36.06
C PHE A 8 -27.63 -5.18 -36.01
N THR A 9 -26.88 -5.33 -37.12
CA THR A 9 -25.64 -6.12 -37.15
C THR A 9 -24.50 -5.44 -36.39
N PHE A 10 -24.44 -4.11 -36.39
CA PHE A 10 -23.43 -3.37 -35.62
C PHE A 10 -23.70 -3.44 -34.10
N LEU A 11 -24.97 -3.35 -33.68
CA LEU A 11 -25.33 -3.49 -32.25
C LEU A 11 -25.06 -4.90 -31.71
N LEU A 12 -25.28 -5.94 -32.52
CA LEU A 12 -25.01 -7.33 -32.13
C LEU A 12 -23.51 -7.66 -32.09
N ALA A 13 -22.68 -6.93 -32.84
CA ALA A 13 -21.22 -7.07 -32.80
C ALA A 13 -20.60 -6.43 -31.55
N LEU A 14 -21.20 -5.37 -31.01
CA LEU A 14 -20.73 -4.72 -29.77
C LEU A 14 -20.98 -5.57 -28.50
N THR A 15 -22.00 -6.43 -28.49
CA THR A 15 -22.29 -7.30 -27.33
C THR A 15 -21.50 -8.61 -27.33
N MET A 16 -20.80 -8.92 -28.43
CA MET A 16 -19.93 -10.09 -28.60
C MET A 16 -18.46 -9.80 -28.28
N MET A 17 -18.11 -8.55 -27.97
CA MET A 17 -16.78 -8.25 -27.44
C MET A 17 -16.71 -8.82 -26.02
N PRO A 18 -15.77 -9.74 -25.72
CA PRO A 18 -15.54 -10.14 -24.35
C PRO A 18 -15.22 -8.88 -23.56
N ILE A 19 -16.03 -8.59 -22.55
CA ILE A 19 -15.63 -7.67 -21.48
C ILE A 19 -14.44 -8.37 -20.83
N ALA A 20 -13.24 -8.06 -21.31
CA ALA A 20 -12.02 -8.38 -20.60
C ALA A 20 -12.02 -7.49 -19.36
N ALA A 21 -12.77 -7.89 -18.34
CA ALA A 21 -12.42 -7.54 -16.98
C ALA A 21 -10.99 -8.05 -16.82
N ARG A 22 -10.02 -7.13 -16.80
CA ARG A 22 -8.62 -7.44 -16.51
C ARG A 22 -8.65 -8.13 -15.14
N ALA A 23 -8.51 -9.46 -15.14
CA ALA A 23 -8.40 -10.25 -13.93
C ALA A 23 -7.18 -9.72 -13.16
N GLU A 24 -7.32 -9.65 -11.84
CA GLU A 24 -6.21 -9.29 -10.97
C GLU A 24 -5.05 -10.25 -11.26
N SER A 25 -3.87 -9.68 -11.49
CA SER A 25 -2.65 -10.48 -11.45
C SER A 25 -2.55 -11.05 -10.04
N SER A 26 -2.53 -12.38 -9.95
CA SER A 26 -2.28 -13.13 -8.72
C SER A 26 -0.78 -13.24 -8.46
N ASP A 27 0.03 -12.41 -9.10
CA ASP A 27 1.46 -12.60 -9.12
C ASP A 27 2.06 -12.26 -7.75
N VAL A 28 3.08 -13.05 -7.39
CA VAL A 28 3.90 -12.81 -6.22
C VAL A 28 4.67 -11.52 -6.45
N THR A 29 4.57 -10.59 -5.51
CA THR A 29 5.43 -9.39 -5.54
C THR A 29 6.85 -9.84 -5.23
N GLU A 30 7.85 -9.47 -6.05
CA GLU A 30 9.24 -9.89 -5.84
C GLU A 30 9.74 -9.44 -4.45
N THR A 31 9.98 -10.41 -3.58
CA THR A 31 10.61 -10.18 -2.28
C THR A 31 12.12 -10.11 -2.48
N SER A 32 12.73 -8.97 -2.16
CA SER A 32 14.19 -8.81 -2.23
C SER A 32 14.94 -9.86 -1.39
N SER A 33 16.16 -10.23 -1.79
CA SER A 33 17.00 -11.21 -1.06
C SER A 33 17.38 -10.78 0.36
N ASP A 34 17.14 -9.52 0.72
CA ASP A 34 17.63 -8.89 1.95
C ASP A 34 16.56 -8.83 3.06
N THR A 35 15.46 -9.56 2.86
CA THR A 35 14.36 -9.65 3.83
C THR A 35 14.66 -10.63 4.97
N VAL A 36 14.13 -10.30 6.14
CA VAL A 36 14.27 -11.08 7.38
C VAL A 36 12.99 -11.87 7.61
N SER A 37 13.13 -13.16 7.92
CA SER A 37 12.00 -14.02 8.30
C SER A 37 11.33 -13.52 9.58
N LEU A 38 10.00 -13.64 9.64
CA LEU A 38 9.18 -13.12 10.73
C LEU A 38 8.41 -14.25 11.41
N VAL A 39 8.25 -14.14 12.72
CA VAL A 39 7.23 -14.87 13.48
C VAL A 39 6.11 -13.88 13.81
N LEU A 40 4.90 -14.21 13.37
CA LEU A 40 3.71 -13.39 13.57
C LEU A 40 2.79 -14.05 14.59
N THR A 41 2.45 -13.33 15.65
CA THR A 41 1.43 -13.74 16.61
C THR A 41 0.19 -12.90 16.43
N LEU A 42 -0.89 -13.54 15.98
CA LEU A 42 -2.18 -12.93 15.71
C LEU A 42 -3.18 -13.31 16.82
N PRO A 43 -4.33 -12.62 16.92
CA PRO A 43 -5.47 -13.09 17.71
C PRO A 43 -5.84 -14.53 17.35
N GLU A 44 -6.33 -15.32 18.32
CA GLU A 44 -6.57 -16.76 18.17
C GLU A 44 -7.45 -17.10 16.97
N ASN A 45 -8.50 -16.32 16.73
CA ASN A 45 -9.41 -16.48 15.59
C ASN A 45 -8.78 -16.13 14.23
N LEU A 46 -7.67 -15.41 14.22
CA LEU A 46 -6.93 -14.99 13.03
C LEU A 46 -5.64 -15.80 12.79
N ALA A 47 -5.17 -16.53 13.81
CA ALA A 47 -3.93 -17.32 13.74
C ALA A 47 -3.84 -18.27 12.53
N PRO A 48 -4.91 -18.98 12.10
CA PRO A 48 -4.84 -19.83 10.90
C PRO A 48 -4.55 -19.08 9.60
N TYR A 49 -4.72 -17.75 9.58
CA TYR A 49 -4.50 -16.90 8.40
C TYR A 49 -3.18 -16.13 8.45
N ALA A 50 -2.31 -16.37 9.45
CA ALA A 50 -1.06 -15.65 9.61
C ALA A 50 -0.15 -15.73 8.37
N TYR A 51 -0.15 -16.87 7.67
CA TYR A 51 0.65 -17.08 6.45
C TYR A 51 0.35 -16.04 5.36
N ARG A 52 -0.88 -15.48 5.32
CA ARG A 52 -1.29 -14.48 4.34
C ARG A 52 -0.53 -13.16 4.47
N LEU A 53 0.07 -12.89 5.62
CA LEU A 53 0.84 -11.68 5.84
C LEU A 53 2.29 -11.79 5.34
N THR A 54 2.71 -12.98 4.89
CA THR A 54 4.07 -13.25 4.40
C THR A 54 4.09 -13.98 3.06
N ASP A 55 2.93 -14.21 2.43
CA ASP A 55 2.81 -14.99 1.19
C ASP A 55 3.09 -14.17 -0.09
N ALA A 56 3.28 -12.84 0.06
CA ALA A 56 3.58 -11.88 -1.00
C ALA A 56 2.51 -11.76 -2.11
N TYR A 57 1.30 -12.28 -1.87
CA TYR A 57 0.16 -12.09 -2.77
C TYR A 57 -0.52 -10.76 -2.48
N VAL A 58 -0.64 -9.91 -3.49
CA VAL A 58 -1.22 -8.56 -3.35
C VAL A 58 -2.69 -8.55 -2.90
N ILE A 59 -3.41 -9.65 -3.16
CA ILE A 59 -4.81 -9.84 -2.78
C ILE A 59 -4.98 -10.46 -1.38
N SER A 60 -3.92 -11.07 -0.84
CA SER A 60 -3.95 -11.69 0.48
C SER A 60 -4.14 -10.61 1.53
N ARG A 61 -4.99 -10.92 2.52
CA ARG A 61 -5.25 -10.01 3.64
C ARG A 61 -5.73 -10.75 4.88
N VAL A 62 -5.46 -10.11 6.01
CA VAL A 62 -6.05 -10.41 7.31
C VAL A 62 -6.71 -9.14 7.83
N SER A 63 -8.00 -9.23 8.17
CA SER A 63 -8.78 -8.11 8.71
C SER A 63 -8.77 -8.15 10.23
N PHE A 64 -8.39 -7.04 10.83
CA PHE A 64 -8.29 -6.83 12.27
C PHE A 64 -9.40 -5.86 12.71
N LYS A 65 -9.94 -6.12 13.89
CA LYS A 65 -10.91 -5.25 14.55
C LYS A 65 -10.20 -4.30 15.51
N GLN A 66 -10.88 -3.22 15.87
CA GLN A 66 -10.47 -2.39 17.00
C GLN A 66 -10.16 -3.25 18.24
N LYS A 67 -9.04 -2.95 18.90
CA LYS A 67 -8.42 -3.66 20.04
C LYS A 67 -7.74 -4.99 19.71
N ASP A 68 -7.80 -5.47 18.47
CA ASP A 68 -6.94 -6.58 18.06
C ASP A 68 -5.47 -6.15 18.15
N ASN A 69 -4.59 -7.12 18.40
CA ASN A 69 -3.16 -6.90 18.51
C ASN A 69 -2.40 -7.92 17.66
N LEU A 70 -1.49 -7.42 16.83
CA LEU A 70 -0.56 -8.22 16.05
C LEU A 70 0.84 -8.03 16.67
N VAL A 71 1.52 -9.13 16.97
CA VAL A 71 2.94 -9.10 17.37
C VAL A 71 3.80 -9.61 16.22
N ILE A 72 4.82 -8.82 15.87
CA ILE A 72 5.77 -9.12 14.79
C ILE A 72 7.13 -9.29 15.44
N GLN A 73 7.75 -10.44 15.24
CA GLN A 73 9.09 -10.74 15.75
C GLN A 73 10.02 -11.13 14.60
N PRO A 74 10.98 -10.27 14.22
CA PRO A 74 12.06 -10.65 13.32
C PRO A 74 12.89 -11.80 13.92
N GLN A 75 13.26 -12.79 13.10
CA GLN A 75 14.09 -13.92 13.55
C GLN A 75 15.58 -13.58 13.64
N THR A 76 15.99 -12.49 13.01
CA THR A 76 17.35 -11.91 13.09
C THR A 76 17.25 -10.40 13.19
N SER A 77 18.37 -9.70 13.41
CA SER A 77 18.37 -8.24 13.51
C SER A 77 17.78 -7.60 12.25
N ALA A 78 16.75 -6.77 12.44
CA ALA A 78 16.11 -5.98 11.40
C ALA A 78 16.23 -4.50 11.75
N GLN A 79 16.43 -3.65 10.74
CA GLN A 79 16.46 -2.20 10.90
C GLN A 79 15.12 -1.55 10.56
N THR A 80 14.29 -2.19 9.75
CA THR A 80 13.00 -1.63 9.31
C THR A 80 11.98 -2.73 9.09
N VAL A 81 10.73 -2.47 9.51
CA VAL A 81 9.56 -3.27 9.16
C VAL A 81 8.62 -2.43 8.32
N VAL A 82 8.12 -3.01 7.23
CA VAL A 82 7.14 -2.40 6.34
C VAL A 82 5.80 -3.08 6.57
N LEU A 83 4.80 -2.29 6.98
CA LEU A 83 3.41 -2.68 7.05
C LEU A 83 2.75 -2.34 5.72
N ASN A 84 2.36 -3.37 4.97
CA ASN A 84 1.66 -3.22 3.70
C ASN A 84 0.17 -3.41 3.95
N TRP A 85 -0.57 -2.31 4.06
CA TRP A 85 -2.00 -2.30 4.29
C TRP A 85 -2.78 -2.71 3.04
N TYR A 86 -3.73 -3.62 3.22
CA TYR A 86 -4.81 -3.84 2.27
C TYR A 86 -5.92 -2.80 2.48
N ASP A 87 -6.12 -2.32 3.69
CA ASP A 87 -7.03 -1.24 4.05
C ASP A 87 -6.47 -0.61 5.33
N ALA A 88 -5.90 0.59 5.21
CA ALA A 88 -5.18 1.22 6.30
C ALA A 88 -6.20 1.72 7.34
N PRO A 89 -6.11 1.29 8.61
CA PRO A 89 -6.98 1.81 9.65
C PRO A 89 -6.73 3.32 9.85
N ALA A 90 -7.77 4.09 10.17
CA ALA A 90 -7.61 5.52 10.44
C ALA A 90 -6.70 5.80 11.65
N SER A 91 -6.59 4.83 12.58
CA SER A 91 -5.60 4.88 13.65
C SER A 91 -5.14 3.49 14.09
N TYR A 92 -3.84 3.37 14.37
CA TYR A 92 -3.23 2.23 15.04
C TYR A 92 -2.01 2.70 15.85
N THR A 93 -1.64 1.92 16.86
CA THR A 93 -0.46 2.20 17.70
C THR A 93 0.58 1.13 17.48
N VAL A 94 1.83 1.55 17.25
CA VAL A 94 2.99 0.68 17.14
C VAL A 94 3.85 0.86 18.38
N SER A 95 4.08 -0.22 19.12
CA SER A 95 4.98 -0.25 20.27
C SER A 95 6.19 -1.15 19.95
N GLN A 96 7.40 -0.62 20.13
CA GLN A 96 8.64 -1.38 20.06
C GLN A 96 8.97 -1.92 21.44
N LEU A 97 9.21 -3.23 21.51
CA LEU A 97 9.44 -3.94 22.76
C LEU A 97 10.83 -4.58 22.77
N ASP A 98 11.49 -4.51 23.91
CA ASP A 98 12.76 -5.18 24.14
C ASP A 98 12.59 -6.70 24.43
N ALA A 99 13.71 -7.37 24.71
CA ALA A 99 13.74 -8.78 25.08
C ALA A 99 12.92 -9.09 26.35
N ALA A 100 12.86 -8.16 27.31
CA ALA A 100 12.07 -8.29 28.53
C ALA A 100 10.56 -8.02 28.30
N GLY A 101 10.19 -7.49 27.12
CA GLY A 101 8.82 -7.10 26.80
C GLY A 101 8.46 -5.69 27.28
N GLN A 102 9.45 -4.90 27.67
CA GLN A 102 9.27 -3.51 28.06
C GLN A 102 9.18 -2.64 26.80
N SER A 103 8.29 -1.65 26.83
CA SER A 103 8.17 -0.68 25.73
C SER A 103 9.38 0.25 25.69
N ILE A 104 10.07 0.24 24.55
CA ILE A 104 11.18 1.13 24.19
C ILE A 104 10.61 2.44 23.65
N ALA A 105 9.66 2.33 22.72
CA ALA A 105 9.03 3.45 22.04
C ALA A 105 7.59 3.07 21.67
N GLU A 106 6.70 4.07 21.63
CA GLU A 106 5.32 3.90 21.20
C GLU A 106 4.91 5.09 20.32
N GLU A 107 4.33 4.81 19.16
CA GLU A 107 3.86 5.80 18.20
C GLU A 107 2.41 5.48 17.81
N THR A 108 1.54 6.48 17.85
CA THR A 108 0.20 6.37 17.24
C THR A 108 0.22 6.98 15.85
N ILE A 109 -0.15 6.16 14.86
CA ILE A 109 -0.10 6.51 13.44
C ILE A 109 -1.52 6.72 12.93
N THR A 110 -1.72 7.81 12.18
CA THR A 110 -3.02 8.26 11.65
C THR A 110 -2.94 8.79 10.22
N ASP A 111 -1.91 8.40 9.46
CA ASP A 111 -1.63 8.96 8.13
C ASP A 111 -2.34 8.24 6.98
N GLY A 112 -2.95 7.08 7.24
CA GLY A 112 -3.64 6.28 6.22
C GLY A 112 -2.74 5.75 5.10
N GLN A 113 -1.41 5.79 5.27
CA GLN A 113 -0.48 5.34 4.23
C GLN A 113 -0.52 3.81 4.06
N LEU A 114 -0.46 3.34 2.82
CA LEU A 114 -0.54 1.91 2.52
C LEU A 114 0.75 1.15 2.83
N GLY A 115 1.90 1.68 2.43
CA GLY A 115 3.21 1.12 2.76
C GLY A 115 3.86 1.95 3.86
N ARG A 116 3.63 1.59 5.12
CA ARG A 116 4.22 2.32 6.25
C ARG A 116 5.51 1.64 6.70
N GLN A 117 6.60 2.41 6.72
CA GLN A 117 7.87 1.99 7.30
C GLN A 117 7.95 2.34 8.78
N ILE A 118 8.37 1.36 9.57
CA ILE A 118 8.69 1.50 10.98
C ILE A 118 10.18 1.22 11.14
N ARG A 119 10.96 2.24 11.50
CA ARG A 119 12.37 2.05 11.84
C ARG A 119 12.47 1.45 13.23
N LEU A 120 13.28 0.40 13.34
CA LEU A 120 13.49 -0.30 14.60
C LEU A 120 14.64 0.31 15.37
N ASP A 121 14.43 0.49 16.67
CA ASP A 121 15.52 0.71 17.60
C ASP A 121 16.46 -0.52 17.61
N ALA A 122 17.76 -0.29 17.80
CA ALA A 122 18.75 -1.37 17.82
C ALA A 122 18.49 -2.42 18.92
N THR A 123 17.73 -2.07 19.95
CA THR A 123 17.35 -2.96 21.07
C THR A 123 15.94 -3.55 20.91
N CYS A 124 15.22 -3.23 19.83
CA CYS A 124 13.89 -3.76 19.55
C CYS A 124 13.96 -5.23 19.15
N GLU A 125 13.27 -6.09 19.90
CA GLU A 125 13.13 -7.52 19.62
C GLU A 125 11.76 -7.84 19.02
N ARG A 126 10.72 -7.07 19.40
CA ARG A 126 9.34 -7.31 18.97
C ARG A 126 8.63 -5.98 18.71
N LEU A 127 7.78 -5.99 17.70
CA LEU A 127 6.82 -4.93 17.44
C LEU A 127 5.43 -5.41 17.84
N SER A 128 4.68 -4.56 18.53
CA SER A 128 3.25 -4.75 18.78
C SER A 128 2.46 -3.71 18.00
N VAL A 129 1.54 -4.16 17.15
CA VAL A 129 0.63 -3.31 16.39
C VAL A 129 -0.76 -3.48 16.99
N ARG A 130 -1.19 -2.46 17.75
CA ARG A 130 -2.52 -2.39 18.36
C ARG A 130 -3.46 -1.59 17.45
N PHE A 131 -4.54 -2.21 17.04
CA PHE A 131 -5.53 -1.59 16.17
C PHE A 131 -6.45 -0.69 16.99
N ASN A 132 -6.40 0.63 16.74
CA ASN A 132 -7.33 1.57 17.38
C ASN A 132 -8.64 1.66 16.59
N GLU A 133 -8.59 1.37 15.30
CA GLU A 133 -9.74 1.21 14.41
C GLU A 133 -9.63 -0.05 13.57
N ASN A 134 -10.71 -0.42 12.88
CA ASN A 134 -10.71 -1.57 11.99
C ASN A 134 -9.77 -1.33 10.80
N GLY A 135 -9.07 -2.36 10.36
CA GLY A 135 -8.19 -2.29 9.20
C GLY A 135 -7.87 -3.69 8.65
N SER A 136 -7.26 -3.75 7.49
CA SER A 136 -6.83 -5.00 6.88
C SER A 136 -5.37 -4.91 6.46
N LEU A 137 -4.53 -5.82 6.95
CA LEU A 137 -3.13 -5.89 6.57
C LEU A 137 -2.96 -6.91 5.45
N GLY A 138 -2.27 -6.52 4.38
CA GLY A 138 -1.98 -7.37 3.23
C GLY A 138 -0.63 -8.08 3.34
N GLY A 139 0.34 -7.46 4.03
CA GLY A 139 1.64 -8.08 4.23
C GLY A 139 2.50 -7.36 5.27
N VAL A 140 3.50 -8.08 5.77
CA VAL A 140 4.54 -7.57 6.65
C VAL A 140 5.89 -8.06 6.13
N VAL A 141 6.82 -7.12 5.94
CA VAL A 141 8.17 -7.45 5.49
C VAL A 141 9.17 -6.75 6.39
N ALA A 142 10.19 -7.48 6.86
CA ALA A 142 11.29 -6.93 7.62
C ALA A 142 12.56 -6.90 6.76
N TYR A 143 13.38 -5.87 6.96
CA TYR A 143 14.64 -5.67 6.24
C TYR A 143 15.79 -5.54 7.23
N ALA A 144 16.88 -6.27 6.97
CA ALA A 144 18.11 -6.18 7.77
C ALA A 144 18.80 -4.83 7.55
N ASP A 145 18.75 -4.31 6.32
CA ASP A 145 19.22 -2.97 5.95
C ASP A 145 18.02 -2.07 5.61
N ALA A 146 17.90 -0.93 6.28
CA ALA A 146 16.84 0.02 6.00
C ALA A 146 16.88 0.57 4.56
N ALA A 147 18.06 0.60 3.92
CA ALA A 147 18.20 1.07 2.54
C ALA A 147 17.64 0.09 1.50
N ALA A 148 17.43 -1.17 1.86
CA ALA A 148 16.82 -2.18 1.00
C ALA A 148 15.28 -2.10 1.00
N ALA A 149 14.68 -1.41 1.99
CA ALA A 149 13.24 -1.18 2.01
C ALA A 149 12.83 -0.25 0.84
N PRO A 150 11.61 -0.39 0.29
CA PRO A 150 11.07 0.57 -0.66
C PRO A 150 11.16 2.01 -0.10
N PRO A 151 11.28 3.07 -0.90
CA PRO A 151 11.30 4.44 -0.38
C PRO A 151 10.04 4.79 0.41
N ALA A 152 10.21 5.50 1.53
CA ALA A 152 9.09 6.00 2.32
C ALA A 152 8.52 7.27 1.70
N PHE A 153 7.20 7.39 1.68
CA PHE A 153 6.54 8.65 1.35
C PHE A 153 6.43 9.55 2.59
N THR A 154 6.72 10.83 2.43
CA THR A 154 6.33 11.84 3.41
C THR A 154 4.81 12.04 3.38
N PRO A 155 4.21 12.59 4.44
CA PRO A 155 2.78 12.90 4.45
C PRO A 155 2.35 13.70 3.23
N ALA A 156 1.08 13.53 2.84
CA ALA A 156 0.48 14.30 1.77
C ALA A 156 0.64 15.81 2.04
N PRO A 157 0.91 16.62 1.00
CA PRO A 157 1.19 18.03 1.20
C PRO A 157 -0.11 18.79 1.50
N THR A 158 -0.06 19.71 2.47
CA THR A 158 -1.21 20.57 2.79
C THR A 158 -1.40 21.74 1.82
N GLN A 159 -0.42 21.96 0.93
CA GLN A 159 -0.44 22.96 -0.13
C GLN A 159 0.43 22.48 -1.29
N CYS A 160 0.04 22.82 -2.52
CA CYS A 160 0.82 22.57 -3.73
C CYS A 160 0.57 23.68 -4.74
N ASP A 161 1.51 23.85 -5.67
CA ASP A 161 1.36 24.76 -6.81
C ASP A 161 0.51 24.10 -7.91
N LEU A 162 0.60 22.77 -8.02
CA LEU A 162 -0.13 21.97 -9.00
C LEU A 162 -0.77 20.76 -8.34
N LEU A 163 -2.08 20.60 -8.54
CA LEU A 163 -2.84 19.42 -8.11
C LEU A 163 -3.25 18.62 -9.34
N VAL A 164 -2.74 17.39 -9.45
CA VAL A 164 -3.21 16.42 -10.44
C VAL A 164 -4.31 15.57 -9.83
N ILE A 165 -5.50 15.64 -10.44
CA ILE A 165 -6.64 14.82 -10.04
C ILE A 165 -6.81 13.76 -11.11
N SER A 166 -6.65 12.49 -10.73
CA SER A 166 -6.93 11.35 -11.60
C SER A 166 -8.03 10.48 -11.03
N ALA A 167 -8.77 9.80 -11.92
CA ALA A 167 -9.91 8.99 -11.51
C ALA A 167 -9.49 7.77 -10.67
N GLU A 168 -8.37 7.14 -11.03
CA GLU A 168 -7.84 5.94 -10.38
C GLU A 168 -6.30 5.95 -10.39
N PRO A 169 -5.63 5.24 -9.45
CA PRO A 169 -4.19 5.10 -9.41
C PRO A 169 -3.60 4.60 -10.74
N GLY A 170 -2.56 5.27 -11.23
CA GLY A 170 -1.84 4.96 -12.46
C GLY A 170 -2.27 5.81 -13.66
N MET A 171 -3.49 6.37 -13.67
CA MET A 171 -4.00 7.18 -14.80
C MET A 171 -3.27 8.52 -14.94
N GLU A 172 -2.68 9.02 -13.86
CA GLU A 172 -1.84 10.21 -13.85
C GLU A 172 -0.63 10.07 -14.79
N PHE A 173 -0.08 8.86 -14.94
CA PHE A 173 1.02 8.62 -15.88
C PHE A 173 0.55 8.49 -17.32
N ASP A 174 -0.64 7.93 -17.57
CA ASP A 174 -1.20 7.85 -18.92
C ASP A 174 -1.52 9.24 -19.48
N GLN A 175 -1.95 10.17 -18.61
CA GLN A 175 -2.35 11.53 -19.01
C GLN A 175 -1.20 12.54 -18.93
N PHE A 176 -0.33 12.40 -17.93
CA PHE A 176 0.66 13.40 -17.59
C PHE A 176 2.08 12.82 -17.41
N GLY A 177 2.35 11.58 -17.81
CA GLY A 177 3.63 10.91 -17.53
C GLY A 177 4.88 11.62 -18.07
N ALA A 178 4.76 12.39 -19.15
CA ALA A 178 5.86 13.23 -19.65
C ALA A 178 6.00 14.59 -18.93
N VAL A 179 4.93 15.02 -18.27
CA VAL A 179 4.77 16.38 -17.74
C VAL A 179 4.98 16.42 -16.23
N LEU A 180 4.54 15.39 -15.52
CA LEU A 180 4.70 15.21 -14.07
C LEU A 180 6.19 15.29 -13.66
N PRO A 181 7.12 14.50 -14.23
CA PRO A 181 8.53 14.61 -13.88
C PRO A 181 9.13 15.97 -14.22
N MET A 182 8.73 16.57 -15.35
CA MET A 182 9.24 17.90 -15.74
C MET A 182 8.87 18.97 -14.70
N TYR A 183 7.62 19.01 -14.25
CA TYR A 183 7.21 20.03 -13.27
C TYR A 183 7.67 19.71 -11.87
N ALA A 184 7.41 18.50 -11.37
CA ALA A 184 7.70 18.16 -9.99
C ALA A 184 9.21 18.05 -9.73
N LYS A 185 9.97 17.43 -10.65
CA LYS A 185 11.39 17.14 -10.44
C LYS A 185 12.31 18.14 -11.12
N GLU A 186 12.13 18.42 -12.40
CA GLU A 186 13.09 19.26 -13.14
C GLU A 186 12.92 20.76 -12.82
N LYS A 187 11.67 21.21 -12.63
CA LYS A 187 11.34 22.61 -12.33
C LYS A 187 11.09 22.89 -10.85
N GLY A 188 11.04 21.85 -10.00
CA GLY A 188 10.81 21.98 -8.56
C GLY A 188 9.46 22.60 -8.19
N ILE A 189 8.43 22.41 -9.03
CA ILE A 189 7.07 22.89 -8.76
C ILE A 189 6.41 21.91 -7.80
N SER A 190 5.91 22.40 -6.66
CA SER A 190 5.23 21.55 -5.68
C SER A 190 3.98 20.94 -6.30
N THR A 191 3.99 19.62 -6.49
CA THR A 191 2.95 18.90 -7.24
C THR A 191 2.35 17.80 -6.38
N ALA A 192 1.05 17.90 -6.08
CA ALA A 192 0.30 16.85 -5.39
C ALA A 192 -0.50 16.01 -6.39
N VAL A 193 -0.72 14.74 -6.06
CA VAL A 193 -1.59 13.83 -6.81
C VAL A 193 -2.73 13.39 -5.91
N LEU A 194 -3.96 13.47 -6.43
CA LEU A 194 -5.18 13.03 -5.76
C LEU A 194 -5.91 12.00 -6.63
N TYR A 195 -6.19 10.85 -6.02
CA TYR A 195 -6.99 9.78 -6.61
C TYR A 195 -8.42 9.87 -6.10
N VAL A 196 -9.37 10.00 -7.04
CA VAL A 196 -10.81 10.09 -6.72
C VAL A 196 -11.36 8.74 -6.25
N SER A 197 -10.78 7.64 -6.69
CA SER A 197 -11.16 6.29 -6.29
C SER A 197 -9.96 5.36 -6.36
N ASP A 198 -9.86 4.39 -5.45
CA ASP A 198 -8.94 3.26 -5.58
C ASP A 198 -9.48 2.16 -6.54
N TYR A 199 -10.70 2.34 -7.06
CA TYR A 199 -11.49 1.38 -7.83
C TYR A 199 -11.56 -0.02 -7.19
N GLY A 200 -11.36 -0.12 -5.88
CA GLY A 200 -11.25 -1.37 -5.14
C GLY A 200 -10.04 -2.23 -5.50
N LYS A 201 -9.06 -1.73 -6.26
CA LYS A 201 -7.92 -2.49 -6.78
C LYS A 201 -6.64 -2.13 -6.04
N ARG A 202 -6.38 -2.82 -4.92
CA ARG A 202 -5.19 -2.57 -4.09
C ARG A 202 -3.87 -2.70 -4.86
N ALA A 203 -3.77 -3.64 -5.80
CA ALA A 203 -2.58 -3.79 -6.65
C ALA A 203 -2.26 -2.51 -7.43
N ARG A 204 -3.27 -1.83 -7.98
CA ARG A 204 -3.07 -0.57 -8.72
C ARG A 204 -2.59 0.55 -7.83
N ALA A 205 -3.03 0.60 -6.57
CA ALA A 205 -2.53 1.58 -5.62
C ALA A 205 -1.03 1.38 -5.34
N TYR A 206 -0.58 0.14 -5.14
CA TYR A 206 0.86 -0.15 -4.95
C TYR A 206 1.67 0.10 -6.24
N GLU A 207 1.14 -0.26 -7.41
CA GLU A 207 1.78 0.06 -8.70
C GLU A 207 1.95 1.57 -8.90
N ALA A 208 0.92 2.37 -8.58
CA ALA A 208 0.99 3.82 -8.68
C ALA A 208 1.98 4.41 -7.68
N LEU A 209 2.00 3.93 -6.43
CA LEU A 209 3.00 4.33 -5.44
C LEU A 209 4.43 4.00 -5.91
N ALA A 210 4.65 2.80 -6.45
CA ALA A 210 5.94 2.42 -7.02
C ALA A 210 6.31 3.30 -8.22
N GLY A 211 5.35 3.63 -9.08
CA GLY A 211 5.52 4.53 -10.22
C GLY A 211 5.90 5.95 -9.80
N LEU A 212 5.18 6.52 -8.83
CA LEU A 212 5.46 7.83 -8.23
C LEU A 212 6.85 7.86 -7.62
N SER A 213 7.20 6.87 -6.80
CA SER A 213 8.52 6.77 -6.19
C SER A 213 9.62 6.67 -7.27
N SER A 214 9.40 5.89 -8.33
CA SER A 214 10.36 5.75 -9.44
C SER A 214 10.52 7.04 -10.25
N ALA A 215 9.45 7.83 -10.35
CA ALA A 215 9.47 9.16 -10.95
C ALA A 215 10.13 10.22 -10.04
N GLY A 216 10.46 9.87 -8.78
CA GLY A 216 11.11 10.75 -7.82
C GLY A 216 10.15 11.58 -6.96
N TYR A 217 8.87 11.21 -6.92
CA TYR A 217 7.93 11.79 -5.96
C TYR A 217 8.19 11.24 -4.57
N THR A 218 8.14 12.12 -3.58
CA THR A 218 8.38 11.77 -2.18
C THR A 218 7.17 12.01 -1.30
N GLU A 219 6.24 12.86 -1.70
CA GLU A 219 4.98 13.08 -0.98
C GLU A 219 3.93 12.03 -1.32
N TYR A 220 3.20 11.59 -0.30
CA TYR A 220 2.14 10.59 -0.46
C TYR A 220 0.98 11.18 -1.28
N PRO A 221 0.45 10.45 -2.28
CA PRO A 221 -0.75 10.89 -2.98
C PRO A 221 -1.97 10.82 -2.07
N GLU A 222 -2.85 11.81 -2.17
CA GLU A 222 -4.14 11.76 -1.48
C GLU A 222 -5.02 10.70 -2.14
N MET A 223 -5.49 9.74 -1.33
CA MET A 223 -6.39 8.69 -1.80
C MET A 223 -7.74 8.90 -1.14
N VAL A 224 -8.75 9.27 -1.92
CA VAL A 224 -10.13 9.23 -1.46
C VAL A 224 -10.54 7.76 -1.39
N LEU A 225 -10.18 7.08 -0.30
CA LEU A 225 -10.68 5.75 0.02
C LEU A 225 -12.18 5.89 0.30
N ASN A 226 -12.99 5.10 -0.41
CA ASN A 226 -14.44 5.28 -0.51
C ASN A 226 -15.11 5.63 0.84
N VAL A 227 -15.93 6.68 0.80
CA VAL A 227 -16.99 6.99 1.80
C VAL A 227 -18.07 5.92 1.75
#